data_AF-T1CX81-F1
#
_entry.id   AF-T1CX81-F1
#
_cell.length_a   1.000
_cell.length_b   1.000
_cell.length_c   1.000
_cell.angle_alpha   90.00
_cell.angle_beta   90.00
_cell.angle_gamma   90.00
#
_symmetry.space_group_name_H-M   'P 1'
#
loop_
_entity.id
_entity.type
_entity.pdbx_description
1 polymer ?
#
loop_
_entity_poly.entity_id
_entity_poly.type
_entity_poly.pdbx_seq_one_letter_code
_entity_poly.pdbx_strand_id
1 'polypeptide(L)' 'MLISHEREKLINAIIFFAIHTRFLGKTKLFKLLYFLDFEHHKETGRSVTGMDYFAWKMGPVPVA' A
#
# COMPACT_ATOMS: atom_id res chain seq x y z
N MET A 1 -7.41 5.63 24.08
CA MET A 1 -6.55 4.80 23.22
C MET A 1 -6.89 5.14 21.77
N LEU A 2 -5.95 5.59 20.96
CA LEU A 2 -6.23 5.90 19.55
C LEU A 2 -6.43 4.59 18.79
N ILE A 3 -7.58 4.44 18.12
CA ILE A 3 -7.89 3.26 17.32
C ILE A 3 -7.31 3.48 15.92
N SER A 4 -6.37 2.61 15.50
CA SER A 4 -5.85 2.57 14.12
C SER A 4 -6.63 1.54 13.30
N HIS A 5 -6.89 1.88 12.04
CA HIS A 5 -7.53 0.99 11.06
C HIS A 5 -6.57 0.63 9.91
N GLU A 6 -5.26 0.85 10.07
CA GLU A 6 -4.25 0.64 9.03
C GLU A 6 -4.26 -0.80 8.49
N ARG A 7 -4.35 -1.79 9.38
CA ARG A 7 -4.42 -3.20 8.99
C ARG A 7 -5.68 -3.52 8.17
N GLU A 8 -6.82 -2.98 8.57
CA GLU A 8 -8.09 -3.16 7.87
C GLU A 8 -8.04 -2.51 6.48
N LYS A 9 -7.52 -1.28 6.42
CA LYS A 9 -7.30 -0.56 5.15
C LYS A 9 -6.34 -1.30 4.23
N LEU A 10 -5.25 -1.87 4.75
CA LEU A 10 -4.31 -2.69 3.99
C LEU A 10 -5.02 -3.89 3.35
N ILE A 11 -5.78 -4.65 4.14
CA ILE A 11 -6.51 -5.83 3.65
C ILE A 11 -7.52 -5.42 2.57
N ASN A 12 -8.30 -4.36 2.82
CA ASN A 12 -9.28 -3.88 1.86
C ASN A 12 -8.64 -3.33 0.58
N ALA A 13 -7.49 -2.66 0.67
CA ALA A 13 -6.72 -2.21 -0.49
C ALA A 13 -6.22 -3.39 -1.33
N ILE A 14 -5.70 -4.44 -0.68
CA ILE A 14 -5.29 -5.68 -1.38
C ILE A 14 -6.47 -6.32 -2.09
N ILE A 15 -7.63 -6.45 -1.42
CA ILE A 15 -8.87 -7.00 -2.02
C ILE A 15 -9.29 -6.16 -3.21
N PHE A 16 -9.32 -4.83 -3.07
CA PHE A 16 -9.68 -3.92 -4.14
C PHE A 16 -8.77 -4.10 -5.36
N PHE A 17 -7.45 -4.11 -5.17
CA PHE A 17 -6.50 -4.30 -6.27
C PHE A 17 -6.63 -5.68 -6.89
N ALA A 18 -6.85 -6.74 -6.10
CA ALA A 18 -7.02 -8.10 -6.60
C ALA A 18 -8.23 -8.24 -7.53
N ILE A 19 -9.33 -7.55 -7.21
CA ILE A 19 -10.56 -7.56 -8.03
C ILE A 19 -10.39 -6.69 -9.29
N HIS A 20 -9.75 -5.53 -9.18
CA HIS A 20 -9.75 -4.51 -10.23
C HIS A 20 -8.48 -4.46 -11.10
N THR A 21 -7.49 -5.32 -10.84
CA THR A 21 -6.22 -5.32 -11.56
C THR A 21 -5.97 -6.64 -12.27
N ARG A 22 -5.93 -6.60 -13.60
CA ARG A 22 -5.49 -7.76 -14.40
C ARG A 22 -4.02 -8.11 -14.13
N PHE A 23 -3.73 -9.40 -14.02
CA PHE A 23 -2.40 -9.98 -13.79
C PHE A 23 -1.70 -9.37 -12.56
N LEU A 24 -2.37 -9.39 -11.41
CA LEU A 24 -1.84 -8.85 -10.15
C LEU A 24 -0.82 -9.81 -9.50
N GLY A 25 0.42 -9.77 -9.96
CA GLY A 25 1.55 -10.38 -9.25
C GLY A 25 2.01 -9.54 -8.05
N LYS A 26 2.83 -10.14 -7.16
CA LYS A 26 3.36 -9.48 -5.95
C LYS A 26 4.06 -8.15 -6.24
N THR A 27 4.94 -8.11 -7.25
CA THR A 27 5.66 -6.89 -7.62
C THR A 27 4.72 -5.76 -8.05
N LYS A 28 3.61 -6.09 -8.73
CA LYS A 28 2.60 -5.10 -9.14
C LYS A 28 1.79 -4.61 -7.95
N LEU A 29 1.39 -5.53 -7.06
CA LEU A 29 0.72 -5.19 -5.81
C LEU A 29 1.55 -4.25 -4.94
N PHE A 30 2.85 -4.51 -4.77
CA PHE A 30 3.74 -3.65 -3.97
C PHE A 30 3.84 -2.23 -4.51
N LYS A 31 3.92 -2.08 -5.84
CA LYS A 31 3.89 -0.76 -6.49
C LYS A 31 2.57 -0.03 -6.24
N LEU A 32 1.44 -0.73 -6.32
CA LEU A 32 0.12 -0.15 -6.09
C LEU A 32 -0.07 0.28 -4.63
N LEU A 33 0.39 -0.51 -3.67
CA LEU A 33 0.37 -0.15 -2.24
C LEU A 33 1.26 1.06 -1.97
N TYR A 34 2.47 1.09 -2.54
CA TYR A 34 3.35 2.25 -2.47
C TYR A 34 2.68 3.51 -3.01
N PHE A 35 2.05 3.44 -4.19
CA PHE A 35 1.36 4.59 -4.76
C PHE A 35 0.18 5.05 -3.90
N LEU A 36 -0.60 4.11 -3.34
CA LEU A 36 -1.69 4.44 -2.42
C LEU A 36 -1.20 5.24 -1.22
N ASP A 37 -0.14 4.77 -0.55
CA ASP A 37 0.39 5.45 0.62
C ASP A 37 1.08 6.76 0.28
N PHE A 38 1.89 6.78 -0.77
CA PHE A 38 2.71 7.93 -1.10
C PHE A 38 1.89 9.10 -1.67
N GLU A 39 0.91 8.83 -2.54
CA GLU A 39 0.02 9.87 -3.06
C GLU A 39 -0.90 10.41 -1.95
N HIS A 40 -1.48 9.53 -1.12
CA HIS A 40 -2.30 9.98 0.01
C HIS A 40 -1.49 10.79 1.02
N HIS A 41 -0.25 10.38 1.29
CA HIS A 41 0.64 11.10 2.19
C HIS A 41 1.04 12.47 1.62
N LYS A 42 1.29 12.57 0.31
CA LYS A 42 1.58 13.83 -0.37
C LYS A 42 0.43 14.85 -0.23
N GLU A 43 -0.82 14.38 -0.25
CA GLU A 43 -2.00 15.24 -0.15
C GLU A 43 -2.39 15.57 1.31
N THR A 44 -2.23 14.62 2.23
CA THR A 44 -2.81 14.70 3.59
C THR A 44 -1.79 14.70 4.73
N GLY A 45 -0.53 14.39 4.43
CA GLY A 45 0.52 14.15 5.42
C GLY A 45 0.37 12.83 6.20
N ARG A 46 -0.47 11.90 5.75
CA ARG A 46 -0.71 10.61 6.42
C ARG A 46 -0.71 9.46 5.42
N SER A 47 -0.17 8.31 5.83
CA SER A 47 -0.27 7.05 5.08
C SER A 47 -1.65 6.40 5.29
N VAL A 48 -2.09 5.60 4.32
CA VAL A 48 -3.35 4.85 4.38
C VAL A 48 -3.16 3.55 5.16
N THR A 49 -2.07 2.82 4.85
CA THR A 49 -1.81 1.47 5.37
C THR A 49 -0.75 1.44 6.48
N GLY A 50 -0.03 2.53 6.69
CA GLY A 50 1.04 2.64 7.68
C GLY A 50 2.31 1.85 7.35
N MET A 51 2.44 1.30 6.13
CA MET A 51 3.61 0.52 5.74
C MET A 51 4.81 1.41 5.42
N ASP A 52 5.99 0.92 5.80
CA ASP A 52 7.26 1.44 5.32
C ASP A 52 7.66 0.75 4.01
N TYR A 53 8.49 1.42 3.20
CA TYR A 53 8.89 0.91 1.89
C TYR A 53 10.39 1.03 1.66
N PHE A 54 11.03 -0.06 1.23
CA PHE A 54 12.42 -0.05 0.78
C PHE A 54 12.54 -0.07 -0.74
N ALA A 55 13.43 0.79 -1.27
CA ALA A 55 13.75 0.81 -2.69
C ALA A 55 14.66 -0.38 -3.04
N TRP A 56 14.10 -1.41 -3.66
CA TRP A 56 14.85 -2.55 -4.20
C TRP A 56 15.03 -2.41 -5.71
N LYS A 57 15.84 -3.30 -6.31
CA LYS A 57 16.15 -3.29 -7.75
C LYS A 57 14.91 -3.22 -8.66
N MET A 58 13.80 -3.82 -8.26
CA MET A 58 12.57 -3.91 -9.06
C MET A 58 11.45 -2.96 -8.61
N GLY A 59 11.74 -2.06 -7.67
CA GLY A 59 10.79 -1.08 -7.13
C GLY A 59 10.65 -1.16 -5.61
N PRO A 60 9.68 -0.39 -5.05
CA PRO A 60 9.44 -0.35 -3.61
C PRO A 60 8.86 -1.68 -3.11
N VAL A 61 9.38 -2.14 -1.97
CA VAL A 61 8.92 -3.34 -1.27
C VAL A 61 8.40 -2.93 0.10
N PRO A 62 7.13 -3.23 0.45
CA PRO A 62 6.61 -2.94 1.77
C PRO A 62 7.32 -3.79 2.83
N VAL A 63 7.65 -3.17 3.95
CA VAL A 63 8.18 -3.81 5.14
C VAL A 63 7.27 -3.53 6.34
N ALA A 64 7.23 -4.49 7.26
CA ALA A 64 6.42 -4.43 8.48
C ALA A 64 7.27 -4.01 9.67
#